data_AF-A0AAD6PML0-F1
#
_entry.id   AF-A0AAD6PML0-F1
#
_cell.length_a   1.000
_cell.length_b   1.000
_cell.length_c   1.000
_cell.angle_alpha   90.00
_cell.angle_beta   90.00
_cell.angle_gamma   90.00
#
_symmetry.space_group_name_H-M   'P 1'
#
loop_
_entity.id
_entity.type
_entity.pdbx_description
1 polymer ?
#
loop_
_entity_poly.entity_id
_entity_poly.type
_entity_poly.pdbx_seq_one_letter_code
_entity_poly.pdbx_strand_id
1 'polypeptide(L)'
;MDWKSTEQASMERHAPNHSSSSSIPATENTVWADASPLLETVCKELRDGELIHGDNFNLYAAMSALEIMDPKMDSGIINKYASVDEAIEDGLAPVPISIDKTVDVQCIIDIIDHLLACEATWHKGHSLAQTVFSCAYLVRPERTLSHALLDSYCKVIRATCKAVTTIVSDARTHEEEDLFTMSYGLPLNVEGDEKCLSLLNAVEENISRQLRACKAPLSKRKPLEDIEPLQTNFDLEEGYCKALLCRLRFRKHFCHVLTCMRRPQGRGLELARKHIASCISELGSILNSAEFLIPNSTTFNKKFLVGKRPSSILKTFFII
;
A
#
# COMPACT_ATOMS: atom_id res chain seq x y z
N MET A 1 34.67 20.76 1.89
CA MET A 1 34.11 19.41 1.65
C MET A 1 33.54 19.45 0.26
N ASP A 2 34.29 18.89 -0.68
CA ASP A 2 34.11 19.09 -2.13
C ASP A 2 32.87 18.39 -2.66
N TRP A 3 31.89 19.20 -3.07
CA TRP A 3 30.69 18.76 -3.80
C TRP A 3 31.05 18.03 -5.11
N LYS A 4 32.09 18.52 -5.81
CA LYS A 4 32.56 17.96 -7.10
C LYS A 4 33.09 16.53 -6.99
N SER A 5 33.75 16.18 -5.89
CA SER A 5 34.27 14.83 -5.67
C SER A 5 33.17 13.83 -5.35
N THR A 6 32.03 14.30 -4.84
CA THR A 6 30.88 13.45 -4.50
C THR A 6 30.07 13.09 -5.76
N GLU A 7 29.93 14.04 -6.71
CA GLU A 7 29.33 13.79 -8.04
C GLU A 7 30.16 12.79 -8.86
N GLN A 8 31.49 12.97 -8.93
CA GLN A 8 32.35 12.05 -9.68
C GLN A 8 32.31 10.62 -9.10
N ALA A 9 32.29 10.46 -7.77
CA ALA A 9 32.19 9.16 -7.12
C ALA A 9 30.79 8.50 -7.26
N SER A 10 29.73 9.29 -7.54
CA SER A 10 28.41 8.74 -7.91
C SER A 10 28.32 8.33 -9.38
N MET A 11 28.98 9.08 -10.27
CA MET A 11 29.02 8.80 -11.71
C MET A 11 29.85 7.55 -12.04
N GLU A 12 30.97 7.31 -11.35
CA GLU A 12 31.83 6.14 -11.62
C GLU A 12 31.23 4.81 -11.14
N ARG A 13 30.34 4.82 -10.14
CA ARG A 13 29.69 3.59 -9.65
C ARG A 13 28.58 3.06 -10.57
N HIS A 14 28.16 3.86 -11.55
CA HIS A 14 27.05 3.52 -12.46
C HIS A 14 27.44 3.64 -13.93
N ALA A 15 28.74 3.64 -14.26
CA ALA A 15 29.17 3.48 -15.64
C ALA A 15 28.63 2.12 -16.15
N PRO A 16 27.71 2.10 -17.14
CA PRO A 16 27.31 0.85 -17.74
C PRO A 16 28.55 0.26 -18.41
N ASN A 17 28.88 -0.99 -18.11
CA ASN A 17 29.80 -1.73 -18.95
C ASN A 17 29.24 -1.66 -20.38
N HIS A 18 29.99 -1.02 -21.29
CA HIS A 18 29.74 -1.07 -22.73
C HIS A 18 30.03 -2.50 -23.24
N SER A 19 29.23 -3.46 -22.79
CA SER A 19 29.06 -4.75 -23.44
C SER A 19 27.67 -4.73 -24.07
N SER A 20 27.69 -4.46 -25.37
CA SER A 20 26.61 -4.62 -26.33
C SER A 20 25.68 -5.81 -26.04
N SER A 21 24.42 -5.53 -25.72
CA SER A 21 23.19 -6.06 -26.36
C SER A 21 22.00 -6.07 -25.39
N SER A 22 21.36 -4.92 -25.17
CA SER A 22 19.94 -4.92 -24.80
C SER A 22 19.13 -4.81 -26.11
N SER A 23 19.08 -5.88 -26.87
CA SER A 23 18.33 -5.90 -28.13
C SER A 23 16.83 -5.86 -27.86
N ILE A 24 16.22 -4.70 -28.13
CA ILE A 24 14.77 -4.60 -28.30
C ILE A 24 14.37 -5.67 -29.31
N PRO A 25 13.40 -6.56 -29.01
CA PRO A 25 13.12 -7.70 -29.86
C PRO A 25 12.66 -7.22 -31.24
N ALA A 26 13.51 -7.40 -32.23
CA ALA A 26 13.14 -7.30 -33.63
C ALA A 26 12.19 -8.47 -33.95
N THR A 27 10.97 -8.19 -34.41
CA THR A 27 10.18 -9.21 -35.10
C THR A 27 10.90 -9.63 -36.39
N GLU A 28 10.56 -10.80 -36.94
CA GLU A 28 11.23 -11.40 -38.13
C GLU A 28 11.34 -10.45 -39.35
N ASN A 29 10.53 -9.38 -39.40
CA ASN A 29 10.49 -8.40 -40.48
C ASN A 29 10.97 -6.97 -40.10
N THR A 30 11.58 -6.78 -38.92
CA THR A 30 12.04 -5.46 -38.47
C THR A 30 13.54 -5.44 -38.23
N VAL A 31 14.23 -4.46 -38.82
CA VAL A 31 15.68 -4.25 -38.62
C VAL A 31 15.86 -2.92 -37.90
N TRP A 32 16.55 -2.93 -36.76
CA TRP A 32 16.98 -1.72 -36.07
C TRP A 32 18.20 -1.14 -36.77
N ALA A 33 18.15 0.15 -37.11
CA ALA A 33 19.28 0.90 -37.65
C ALA A 33 19.65 2.01 -36.67
N ASP A 34 20.95 2.23 -36.48
CA ASP A 34 21.45 3.31 -35.63
C ASP A 34 21.29 4.66 -36.33
N ALA A 35 20.47 5.53 -35.75
CA ALA A 35 20.22 6.88 -36.24
C ALA A 35 21.09 7.95 -35.56
N SER A 36 21.95 7.58 -34.61
CA SER A 36 22.78 8.53 -33.84
C SER A 36 23.64 9.43 -34.73
N PRO A 37 24.35 8.92 -35.77
CA PRO A 37 25.16 9.78 -36.64
C PRO A 37 24.34 10.80 -37.43
N LEU A 38 23.11 10.45 -37.82
CA LEU A 38 22.20 11.35 -38.51
C LEU A 38 21.77 12.49 -37.58
N LEU A 39 21.34 12.14 -36.35
CA LEU A 39 20.90 13.12 -35.35
C LEU A 39 22.03 14.08 -34.97
N GLU A 40 23.25 13.57 -34.73
CA GLU A 40 24.42 14.40 -34.42
C GLU A 40 24.76 15.39 -35.54
N THR A 41 24.61 14.97 -36.80
CA THR A 41 24.87 15.84 -37.96
C THR A 41 23.85 16.98 -37.99
N VAL A 42 22.57 16.67 -37.87
CA VAL A 42 21.50 17.67 -37.88
C VAL A 42 21.65 18.63 -36.69
N CYS A 43 21.93 18.13 -35.49
CA CYS A 43 22.13 18.97 -34.31
C CYS A 43 23.29 19.97 -34.46
N LYS A 44 24.34 19.67 -35.24
CA LYS A 44 25.44 20.60 -35.51
C LYS A 44 25.07 21.73 -36.46
N GLU A 45 24.03 21.55 -37.27
CA GLU A 45 23.54 22.54 -38.23
C GLU A 45 22.50 23.50 -37.63
N LEU A 46 21.83 23.09 -36.55
CA LEU A 46 20.89 23.95 -35.81
C LEU A 46 21.62 25.14 -35.17
N ARG A 47 20.99 26.32 -35.27
CA ARG A 47 21.44 27.55 -34.60
C ARG A 47 20.78 27.70 -33.24
N ASP A 48 21.36 28.54 -32.39
CA ASP A 48 20.77 28.90 -31.11
C ASP A 48 19.35 29.45 -31.29
N GLY A 49 18.39 28.84 -30.59
CA GLY A 49 16.97 29.21 -30.65
C GLY A 49 16.16 28.49 -31.73
N GLU A 50 16.79 27.67 -32.57
CA GLU A 50 16.06 26.78 -33.49
C GLU A 50 15.64 25.48 -32.78
N LEU A 51 14.48 24.95 -33.14
CA LEU A 51 13.93 23.70 -32.61
C LEU A 51 13.25 22.93 -33.73
N ILE A 52 13.66 21.69 -33.96
CA ILE A 52 12.95 20.78 -34.85
C ILE A 52 11.86 20.08 -34.06
N HIS A 53 10.62 20.21 -34.50
CA HIS A 53 9.47 19.58 -33.86
C HIS A 53 8.41 19.24 -34.92
N GLY A 54 7.48 18.33 -34.57
CA GLY A 54 6.32 18.05 -35.43
C GLY A 54 5.30 19.19 -35.40
N ASP A 55 4.42 19.24 -36.40
CA ASP A 55 3.43 20.33 -36.57
C ASP A 55 2.49 20.51 -35.36
N ASN A 56 2.27 19.44 -34.58
CA ASN A 56 1.39 19.44 -33.40
C ASN A 56 2.12 19.69 -32.07
N PHE A 57 3.42 19.98 -32.10
CA PHE A 57 4.20 20.21 -30.89
C PHE A 57 3.91 21.58 -30.27
N ASN A 58 3.78 21.62 -28.95
CA ASN A 58 3.52 22.84 -28.19
C ASN A 58 4.48 22.93 -27.01
N LEU A 59 5.21 24.05 -26.90
CA LEU A 59 6.13 24.31 -25.78
C LEU A 59 5.43 24.29 -24.42
N TYR A 60 4.16 24.68 -24.35
CA TYR A 60 3.39 24.57 -23.10
C TYR A 60 3.21 23.11 -22.66
N ALA A 61 3.01 22.18 -23.61
CA ALA A 61 2.94 20.76 -23.29
C ALA A 61 4.31 20.23 -22.84
N ALA A 62 5.40 20.72 -23.44
CA ALA A 62 6.77 20.35 -23.05
C ALA A 62 7.11 20.75 -21.61
N MET A 63 6.44 21.74 -21.01
CA MET A 63 6.64 22.11 -19.59
C MET A 63 6.23 21.00 -18.61
N SER A 64 5.43 20.02 -19.05
CA SER A 64 5.04 18.85 -18.25
C SER A 64 5.86 17.59 -18.57
N ALA A 65 6.83 17.68 -19.49
CA ALA A 65 7.65 16.53 -19.86
C ALA A 65 8.55 16.10 -18.68
N LEU A 66 8.68 14.79 -18.49
CA LEU A 66 9.62 14.23 -17.53
C LEU A 66 11.03 14.29 -18.11
N GLU A 67 11.98 14.71 -17.28
CA GLU A 67 13.40 14.71 -17.62
C GLU A 67 14.06 13.46 -17.05
N ILE A 68 14.56 12.60 -17.95
CA ILE A 68 15.28 11.39 -17.58
C ILE A 68 16.63 11.79 -16.96
N MET A 69 17.07 11.04 -15.95
CA MET A 69 18.26 11.33 -15.13
C MET A 69 18.18 12.56 -14.20
N ASP A 70 17.04 13.26 -14.14
CA ASP A 70 16.85 14.28 -13.10
C ASP A 70 16.35 13.65 -11.79
N PRO A 71 17.02 13.87 -10.63
CA PRO A 71 16.63 13.26 -9.35
C PRO A 71 15.22 13.57 -8.84
N LYS A 72 14.57 14.63 -9.34
CA LYS A 72 13.21 15.04 -8.93
C LYS A 72 12.14 14.62 -9.94
N MET A 73 12.50 14.52 -11.22
CA MET A 73 11.57 14.21 -12.31
C MET A 73 11.62 12.74 -12.73
N ASP A 74 12.74 12.05 -12.52
CA ASP A 74 12.94 10.65 -12.86
C ASP A 74 12.79 9.77 -11.61
N SER A 75 11.69 9.02 -11.52
CA SER A 75 11.49 8.08 -10.41
C SER A 75 12.40 6.84 -10.49
N GLY A 76 13.04 6.60 -11.63
CA GLY A 76 13.96 5.47 -11.83
C GLY A 76 15.36 5.71 -11.27
N ILE A 77 15.78 6.97 -11.05
CA ILE A 77 17.15 7.29 -10.60
C ILE A 77 17.36 7.13 -9.09
N ILE A 78 16.37 7.48 -8.27
CA ILE A 78 16.41 7.34 -6.81
C ILE A 78 15.51 6.18 -6.37
N ASN A 79 15.82 4.98 -6.84
CA ASN A 79 15.07 3.81 -6.40
C ASN A 79 16.01 2.74 -5.83
N LYS A 80 15.65 2.19 -4.67
CA LYS A 80 16.40 1.06 -4.10
C LYS A 80 16.22 -0.19 -4.96
N TYR A 81 15.05 -0.33 -5.58
CA TYR A 81 14.66 -1.47 -6.39
C TYR A 81 14.18 -0.98 -7.76
N ALA A 82 14.59 -1.65 -8.82
CA ALA A 82 14.13 -1.37 -10.18
C ALA A 82 12.70 -1.91 -10.43
N SER A 83 12.27 -2.90 -9.65
CA SER A 83 10.93 -3.47 -9.76
C SER A 83 10.36 -3.94 -8.41
N VAL A 84 9.05 -4.13 -8.38
CA VAL A 84 8.36 -4.75 -7.24
C VAL A 84 8.81 -6.20 -7.03
N ASP A 85 9.15 -6.91 -8.11
CA ASP A 85 9.65 -8.28 -8.02
C ASP A 85 11.01 -8.33 -7.31
N GLU A 86 11.95 -7.48 -7.71
CA GLU A 86 13.27 -7.37 -7.09
C GLU A 86 13.16 -6.96 -5.61
N ALA A 87 12.28 -6.01 -5.31
CA ALA A 87 11.92 -5.62 -3.95
C ALA A 87 11.52 -6.84 -3.11
N ILE A 88 10.66 -7.69 -3.66
CA ILE A 88 10.17 -8.87 -2.98
C ILE A 88 11.25 -9.96 -2.86
N GLU A 89 12.12 -10.10 -3.86
CA GLU A 89 13.27 -11.01 -3.81
C GLU A 89 14.29 -10.61 -2.72
N ASP A 90 14.47 -9.31 -2.47
CA ASP A 90 15.25 -8.76 -1.34
C ASP A 90 14.55 -8.96 0.02
N GLY A 91 13.38 -9.61 0.04
CA GLY A 91 12.64 -9.97 1.24
C GLY A 91 11.54 -8.99 1.61
N LEU A 92 11.12 -8.07 0.72
CA LEU A 92 9.91 -7.28 0.95
C LEU A 92 8.64 -8.16 0.88
N ALA A 93 7.67 -7.88 1.74
CA ALA A 93 6.42 -8.64 1.86
C ALA A 93 6.63 -10.17 1.98
N PRO A 94 7.34 -10.64 3.02
CA PRO A 94 7.58 -12.06 3.26
C PRO A 94 6.26 -12.84 3.43
N VAL A 95 6.29 -14.09 2.99
CA VAL A 95 5.19 -15.07 3.14
C VAL A 95 5.82 -16.42 3.53
N PRO A 96 5.51 -17.01 4.71
CA PRO A 96 4.75 -16.43 5.83
C PRO A 96 5.45 -15.19 6.42
N ILE A 97 4.69 -14.31 7.10
CA ILE A 97 5.24 -13.08 7.67
C ILE A 97 6.22 -13.41 8.81
N SER A 98 5.86 -14.37 9.66
CA SER A 98 6.75 -14.95 10.66
C SER A 98 6.40 -16.42 10.93
N ILE A 99 7.41 -17.20 11.32
CA ILE A 99 7.20 -18.58 11.80
C ILE A 99 6.65 -18.57 13.24
N ASP A 100 7.04 -17.58 14.05
CA ASP A 100 6.48 -17.37 15.38
C ASP A 100 5.11 -16.70 15.26
N LYS A 101 4.05 -17.40 15.68
CA LYS A 101 2.66 -16.94 15.63
C LYS A 101 2.42 -15.64 16.41
N THR A 102 3.14 -15.43 17.50
CA THR A 102 3.01 -14.21 18.32
C THR A 102 3.57 -13.00 17.57
N VAL A 103 4.73 -13.19 16.93
CA VAL A 103 5.33 -12.16 16.07
C VAL A 103 4.49 -11.95 14.81
N ASP A 104 3.94 -13.01 14.23
CA ASP A 104 3.09 -12.98 13.03
C ASP A 104 1.85 -12.09 13.25
N VAL A 105 1.08 -12.35 14.32
CA VAL A 105 -0.09 -11.54 14.69
C VAL A 105 0.27 -10.08 14.95
N GLN A 106 1.41 -9.84 15.60
CA GLN A 106 1.88 -8.48 15.85
C GLN A 106 2.24 -7.75 14.56
N CYS A 107 2.98 -8.40 13.65
CA CYS A 107 3.29 -7.84 12.33
C CYS A 107 2.03 -7.55 11.52
N ILE A 108 1.01 -8.41 11.58
CA ILE A 108 -0.29 -8.19 10.92
C ILE A 108 -0.97 -6.94 11.46
N ILE A 109 -1.00 -6.77 12.78
CA ILE A 109 -1.54 -5.57 13.43
C ILE A 109 -0.77 -4.33 12.96
N ASP A 110 0.56 -4.39 12.92
CA ASP A 110 1.42 -3.28 12.48
C ASP A 110 1.16 -2.92 11.01
N ILE A 111 1.00 -3.92 10.13
CA ILE A 111 0.65 -3.71 8.71
C ILE A 111 -0.73 -3.06 8.59
N ILE A 112 -1.73 -3.53 9.35
CA ILE A 112 -3.09 -2.97 9.35
C ILE A 112 -3.08 -1.52 9.79
N ASP A 113 -2.37 -1.19 10.87
CA ASP A 113 -2.30 0.17 11.40
C ASP A 113 -1.58 1.11 10.44
N HIS A 114 -0.51 0.65 9.79
CA HIS A 114 0.18 1.43 8.77
C HIS A 114 -0.71 1.66 7.55
N LEU A 115 -1.43 0.65 7.08
CA LEU A 115 -2.40 0.79 5.99
C LEU A 115 -3.51 1.79 6.33
N LEU A 116 -4.01 1.79 7.58
CA LEU A 116 -4.98 2.77 8.04
C LEU A 116 -4.40 4.20 8.03
N ALA A 117 -3.14 4.37 8.44
CA ALA A 117 -2.46 5.66 8.38
C ALA A 117 -2.22 6.13 6.94
N CYS A 118 -1.85 5.22 6.04
CA CYS A 118 -1.71 5.50 4.61
C CYS A 118 -3.03 5.93 3.97
N GLU A 119 -4.13 5.25 4.28
CA GLU A 119 -5.47 5.61 3.80
C GLU A 119 -5.91 6.99 4.34
N ALA A 120 -5.65 7.27 5.62
CA ALA A 120 -5.90 8.61 6.18
C ALA A 120 -5.03 9.71 5.54
N THR A 121 -3.80 9.38 5.12
CA THR A 121 -2.89 10.31 4.43
C THR A 121 -3.36 10.56 3.00
N TRP A 122 -3.80 9.52 2.29
CA TRP A 122 -4.44 9.66 0.98
C TRP A 122 -5.66 10.59 1.04
N HIS A 123 -6.55 10.39 2.02
CA HIS A 123 -7.73 11.24 2.21
C HIS A 123 -7.39 12.72 2.54
N LYS A 124 -6.12 13.05 2.83
CA LYS A 124 -5.66 14.44 3.00
C LYS A 124 -5.11 15.08 1.72
N GLY A 125 -5.21 14.40 0.58
CA GLY A 125 -4.80 14.92 -0.73
C GLY A 125 -3.48 14.35 -1.28
N HIS A 126 -2.84 13.41 -0.59
CA HIS A 126 -1.65 12.73 -1.13
C HIS A 126 -2.02 11.73 -2.23
N SER A 127 -1.06 11.27 -3.02
CA SER A 127 -1.31 10.28 -4.08
C SER A 127 -1.62 8.89 -3.52
N LEU A 128 -2.60 8.19 -4.11
CA LEU A 128 -2.94 6.81 -3.78
C LEU A 128 -1.75 5.85 -4.00
N ALA A 129 -0.98 6.07 -5.07
CA ALA A 129 0.21 5.29 -5.42
C ALA A 129 1.31 5.40 -4.36
N GLN A 130 1.51 6.61 -3.82
CA GLN A 130 2.54 6.92 -2.83
C GLN A 130 2.08 6.70 -1.38
N THR A 131 0.85 6.23 -1.16
CA THR A 131 0.33 6.05 0.21
C THR A 131 -0.13 4.62 0.40
N VAL A 132 -1.37 4.30 0.05
CA VAL A 132 -1.95 2.96 0.27
C VAL A 132 -1.18 1.91 -0.53
N PHE A 133 -0.91 2.18 -1.81
CA PHE A 133 -0.21 1.24 -2.70
C PHE A 133 1.31 1.23 -2.55
N SER A 134 1.85 1.93 -1.54
CA SER A 134 3.22 1.67 -1.09
C SER A 134 3.38 0.28 -0.48
N CYS A 135 2.27 -0.33 -0.03
CA CYS A 135 2.24 -1.68 0.52
C CYS A 135 2.41 -2.74 -0.57
N ALA A 136 3.49 -3.51 -0.50
CA ALA A 136 3.75 -4.56 -1.49
C ALA A 136 2.66 -5.66 -1.49
N TYR A 137 1.98 -5.91 -0.36
CA TYR A 137 0.84 -6.84 -0.29
C TYR A 137 -0.39 -6.36 -1.09
N LEU A 138 -0.57 -5.05 -1.26
CA LEU A 138 -1.66 -4.51 -2.09
C LEU A 138 -1.30 -4.49 -3.58
N VAL A 139 -0.01 -4.33 -3.89
CA VAL A 139 0.51 -4.38 -5.26
C VAL A 139 0.56 -5.81 -5.80
N ARG A 140 0.84 -6.81 -4.95
CA ARG A 140 0.85 -8.24 -5.29
C ARG A 140 -0.13 -9.04 -4.42
N PRO A 141 -1.43 -9.04 -4.77
CA PRO A 141 -2.49 -9.71 -4.00
C PRO A 141 -2.29 -11.22 -3.81
N GLU A 142 -1.56 -11.88 -4.71
CA GLU A 142 -1.31 -13.33 -4.66
C GLU A 142 -0.55 -13.72 -3.38
N ARG A 143 0.21 -12.78 -2.81
CA ARG A 143 1.01 -12.98 -1.60
C ARG A 143 0.16 -13.15 -0.34
N THR A 144 -1.03 -12.57 -0.29
CA THR A 144 -1.87 -12.64 0.92
C THR A 144 -2.73 -13.90 0.98
N LEU A 145 -2.85 -14.66 -0.11
CA LEU A 145 -3.79 -15.78 -0.24
C LEU A 145 -3.63 -16.88 0.83
N SER A 146 -2.43 -17.09 1.34
CA SER A 146 -2.15 -18.06 2.41
C SER A 146 -2.60 -17.60 3.79
N HIS A 147 -2.87 -16.30 3.97
CA HIS A 147 -3.17 -15.69 5.26
C HIS A 147 -4.55 -15.00 5.25
N ALA A 148 -5.60 -15.77 5.60
CA ALA A 148 -7.00 -15.34 5.48
C ALA A 148 -7.32 -13.97 6.10
N LEU A 149 -6.74 -13.63 7.28
CA LEU A 149 -6.95 -12.34 7.93
C LEU A 149 -6.42 -11.18 7.07
N LEU A 150 -5.12 -11.19 6.77
CA LEU A 150 -4.48 -10.17 5.94
C LEU A 150 -5.09 -10.10 4.54
N ASP A 151 -5.37 -11.24 3.91
CA ASP A 151 -6.04 -11.32 2.61
C ASP A 151 -7.38 -10.58 2.62
N SER A 152 -8.24 -10.95 3.58
CA SER A 152 -9.56 -10.34 3.71
C SER A 152 -9.48 -8.83 3.95
N TYR A 153 -8.49 -8.38 4.74
CA TYR A 153 -8.29 -6.97 5.05
C TYR A 153 -7.80 -6.19 3.83
N CYS A 154 -6.79 -6.70 3.12
CA CYS A 154 -6.24 -6.13 1.89
C CYS A 154 -7.31 -6.01 0.80
N LYS A 155 -8.13 -7.05 0.63
CA LYS A 155 -9.28 -7.05 -0.30
C LYS A 155 -10.27 -5.93 0.02
N VAL A 156 -10.64 -5.79 1.29
CA VAL A 156 -11.57 -4.72 1.68
C VAL A 156 -10.94 -3.34 1.53
N ILE A 157 -9.64 -3.16 1.79
CA ILE A 157 -8.95 -1.88 1.52
C ILE A 157 -8.99 -1.50 0.05
N ARG A 158 -8.69 -2.43 -0.87
CA ARG A 158 -8.80 -2.15 -2.31
C ARG A 158 -10.22 -1.75 -2.68
N ALA A 159 -11.21 -2.49 -2.17
CA ALA A 159 -12.61 -2.20 -2.39
C ALA A 159 -13.03 -0.82 -1.83
N THR A 160 -12.54 -0.42 -0.65
CA THR A 160 -12.83 0.92 -0.08
C THR A 160 -12.12 2.02 -0.84
N CYS A 161 -10.86 1.84 -1.27
CA CYS A 161 -10.15 2.80 -2.11
C CYS A 161 -10.85 3.01 -3.45
N LYS A 162 -11.27 1.92 -4.11
CA LYS A 162 -12.08 1.99 -5.33
C LYS A 162 -13.39 2.73 -5.07
N ALA A 163 -14.08 2.39 -3.99
CA ALA A 163 -15.36 3.01 -3.66
C ALA A 163 -15.24 4.52 -3.43
N VAL A 164 -14.24 4.96 -2.67
CA VAL A 164 -13.95 6.39 -2.45
C VAL A 164 -13.64 7.07 -3.77
N THR A 165 -12.74 6.50 -4.59
CA THR A 165 -12.36 7.07 -5.89
C THR A 165 -13.58 7.31 -6.77
N THR A 166 -14.45 6.31 -6.93
CA THR A 166 -15.68 6.48 -7.73
C THR A 166 -16.64 7.51 -7.13
N ILE A 167 -16.87 7.50 -5.80
CA ILE A 167 -17.79 8.43 -5.15
C ILE A 167 -17.32 9.87 -5.36
N VAL A 168 -16.02 10.11 -5.26
CA VAL A 168 -15.41 11.43 -5.41
C VAL A 168 -15.49 11.89 -6.87
N SER A 169 -15.15 11.02 -7.83
CA SER A 169 -15.35 11.31 -9.26
C SER A 169 -16.81 11.64 -9.59
N ASP A 170 -17.78 10.98 -8.96
CA ASP A 170 -19.21 11.27 -9.14
C ASP A 170 -19.66 12.60 -8.50
N ALA A 171 -18.98 13.05 -7.44
CA ALA A 171 -19.35 14.20 -6.62
C ALA A 171 -19.00 15.56 -7.23
N ARG A 172 -18.44 15.60 -8.46
CA ARG A 172 -17.95 16.82 -9.14
C ARG A 172 -16.93 17.62 -8.30
N THR A 173 -16.08 16.91 -7.56
CA THR A 173 -14.95 17.51 -6.84
C THR A 173 -13.87 17.96 -7.82
N HIS A 174 -13.02 18.89 -7.41
CA HIS A 174 -11.85 19.28 -8.18
C HIS A 174 -10.74 18.24 -7.99
N GLU A 175 -10.39 17.52 -9.07
CA GLU A 175 -9.29 16.55 -9.04
C GLU A 175 -7.98 17.25 -8.69
N GLU A 176 -7.15 16.61 -7.87
CA GLU A 176 -5.86 17.13 -7.36
C GLU A 176 -5.94 18.29 -6.35
N GLU A 177 -7.10 18.94 -6.17
CA GLU A 177 -7.34 19.92 -5.11
C GLU A 177 -7.99 19.27 -3.87
N ASP A 178 -9.12 18.57 -4.06
CA ASP A 178 -9.88 17.96 -2.97
C ASP A 178 -9.40 16.54 -2.63
N LEU A 179 -9.13 15.75 -3.67
CA LEU A 179 -8.61 14.40 -3.55
C LEU A 179 -7.89 13.98 -4.84
N PHE A 180 -6.83 13.20 -4.66
CA PHE A 180 -6.13 12.56 -5.75
C PHE A 180 -6.84 11.26 -6.16
N THR A 181 -7.61 11.29 -7.26
CA THR A 181 -8.41 10.18 -7.78
C THR A 181 -7.66 9.28 -8.77
N MET A 182 -6.53 9.74 -9.29
CA MET A 182 -5.76 9.02 -10.30
C MET A 182 -5.12 7.75 -9.72
N SER A 183 -5.44 6.62 -10.34
CA SER A 183 -4.99 5.29 -9.90
C SER A 183 -3.86 4.71 -10.75
N TYR A 184 -3.44 5.34 -11.85
CA TYR A 184 -2.25 4.97 -12.65
C TYR A 184 -2.07 3.46 -12.92
N GLY A 185 -3.15 2.72 -13.16
CA GLY A 185 -3.09 1.27 -13.42
C GLY A 185 -2.86 0.39 -12.18
N LEU A 186 -2.96 0.96 -10.97
CA LEU A 186 -2.90 0.20 -9.71
C LEU A 186 -4.01 -0.87 -9.65
N PRO A 187 -3.74 -2.04 -9.03
CA PRO A 187 -4.66 -3.15 -9.01
C PRO A 187 -5.81 -2.92 -8.02
N LEU A 188 -6.71 -1.98 -8.32
CA LEU A 188 -7.94 -1.71 -7.56
C LEU A 188 -9.08 -2.69 -7.88
N ASN A 189 -8.98 -3.39 -9.02
CA ASN A 189 -9.97 -4.32 -9.54
C ASN A 189 -9.34 -5.70 -9.69
N VAL A 190 -9.17 -6.42 -8.58
CA VAL A 190 -8.67 -7.79 -8.59
C VAL A 190 -9.85 -8.76 -8.60
N GLU A 191 -9.80 -9.77 -9.47
CA GLU A 191 -10.83 -10.80 -9.53
C GLU A 191 -10.98 -11.52 -8.18
N GLY A 192 -12.22 -11.70 -7.71
CA GLY A 192 -12.52 -12.27 -6.40
C GLY A 192 -12.72 -11.25 -5.26
N ASP A 193 -12.46 -9.96 -5.47
CA ASP A 193 -12.70 -8.91 -4.47
C ASP A 193 -14.21 -8.65 -4.21
N GLU A 194 -15.12 -9.16 -5.05
CA GLU A 194 -16.58 -9.02 -4.87
C GLU A 194 -17.10 -9.56 -3.55
N LYS A 195 -16.44 -10.62 -3.02
CA LYS A 195 -16.80 -11.28 -1.77
C LYS A 195 -15.97 -10.80 -0.57
N CYS A 196 -15.19 -9.72 -0.72
CA CYS A 196 -14.25 -9.24 0.30
C CYS A 196 -14.89 -9.06 1.67
N LEU A 197 -16.07 -8.45 1.76
CA LEU A 197 -16.77 -8.20 3.01
C LEU A 197 -17.25 -9.49 3.68
N SER A 198 -17.67 -10.49 2.90
CA SER A 198 -18.10 -11.79 3.43
C SER A 198 -16.93 -12.56 4.05
N LEU A 199 -15.75 -12.49 3.43
CA LEU A 199 -14.53 -13.08 3.96
C LEU A 199 -14.08 -12.38 5.24
N LEU A 200 -14.10 -11.04 5.26
CA LEU A 200 -13.78 -10.25 6.46
C LEU A 200 -14.71 -10.60 7.63
N ASN A 201 -16.02 -10.76 7.36
CA ASN A 201 -17.00 -11.16 8.37
C ASN A 201 -16.72 -12.56 8.92
N ALA A 202 -16.32 -13.51 8.08
CA ALA A 202 -15.98 -14.87 8.53
C ALA A 202 -14.75 -14.87 9.45
N VAL A 203 -13.72 -14.09 9.10
CA VAL A 203 -12.52 -13.88 9.94
C VAL A 203 -12.89 -13.22 11.26
N GLU A 204 -13.70 -12.16 11.25
CA GLU A 204 -14.16 -11.47 12.46
C GLU A 204 -14.95 -12.41 13.38
N GLU A 205 -15.86 -13.23 12.83
CA GLU A 205 -16.64 -14.16 13.63
C GLU A 205 -15.76 -15.27 14.22
N ASN A 206 -14.74 -15.73 13.49
CA ASN A 206 -13.77 -16.69 14.01
C ASN A 206 -13.02 -16.13 15.22
N ILE A 207 -12.45 -14.92 15.10
CA ILE A 207 -11.74 -14.25 16.20
C ILE A 207 -12.71 -13.92 17.35
N SER A 208 -13.98 -13.64 17.05
CA SER A 208 -15.01 -13.43 18.08
C SER A 208 -15.35 -14.71 18.85
N ARG A 209 -15.42 -15.88 18.18
CA ARG A 209 -15.55 -17.18 18.85
C ARG A 209 -14.35 -17.46 19.75
N GLN A 210 -13.14 -17.18 19.26
CA GLN A 210 -11.91 -17.35 20.00
C GLN A 210 -11.85 -16.48 21.25
N LEU A 211 -12.17 -15.18 21.15
CA LEU A 211 -12.26 -14.29 22.30
C LEU A 211 -13.27 -14.80 23.35
N ARG A 212 -14.41 -15.36 22.91
CA ARG A 212 -15.41 -15.95 23.82
C ARG A 212 -14.85 -17.21 24.50
N ALA A 213 -14.09 -18.03 23.79
CA ALA A 213 -13.44 -19.22 24.34
C ALA A 213 -12.37 -18.85 25.39
N CYS A 214 -11.58 -17.79 25.17
CA CYS A 214 -10.57 -17.31 26.12
C CYS A 214 -11.19 -16.87 27.46
N LYS A 215 -12.37 -16.23 27.41
CA LYS A 215 -13.11 -15.71 28.58
C LYS A 215 -13.87 -16.80 29.36
N ALA A 216 -13.98 -18.02 28.84
CA ALA A 216 -14.66 -19.10 29.55
C ALA A 216 -13.87 -19.53 30.80
N PRO A 217 -14.56 -19.84 31.93
CA PRO A 217 -13.92 -20.34 33.15
C PRO A 217 -13.04 -21.57 32.86
N LEU A 218 -11.89 -21.70 33.55
CA LEU A 218 -10.94 -22.81 33.36
C LEU A 218 -11.59 -24.20 33.39
N SER A 219 -12.68 -24.39 34.14
CA SER A 219 -13.43 -25.66 34.23
C SER A 219 -14.27 -26.01 32.99
N LYS A 220 -14.45 -25.08 32.05
CA LYS A 220 -15.20 -25.27 30.79
C LYS A 220 -14.38 -24.97 29.53
N ARG A 221 -13.07 -24.77 29.66
CA ARG A 221 -12.14 -24.70 28.52
C ARG A 221 -12.03 -26.08 27.86
N LYS A 222 -13.08 -26.49 27.16
CA LYS A 222 -12.92 -27.51 26.13
C LYS A 222 -12.08 -26.87 25.03
N PRO A 223 -11.00 -27.52 24.56
CA PRO A 223 -10.46 -27.17 23.25
C PRO A 223 -11.62 -27.39 22.28
N LEU A 224 -12.17 -26.32 21.72
CA LEU A 224 -12.98 -26.47 20.52
C LEU A 224 -11.98 -26.93 19.45
N GLU A 225 -12.14 -28.14 18.92
CA GLU A 225 -11.21 -28.75 17.95
C GLU A 225 -10.99 -27.87 16.70
N ASP A 226 -11.87 -26.90 16.44
CA ASP A 226 -11.85 -25.99 15.30
C ASP A 226 -11.32 -24.56 15.58
N ILE A 227 -10.86 -24.22 16.80
CA ILE A 227 -10.35 -22.88 17.11
C ILE A 227 -8.84 -22.91 17.32
N GLU A 228 -8.10 -22.51 16.29
CA GLU A 228 -6.64 -22.36 16.36
C GLU A 228 -6.27 -21.05 17.09
N PRO A 229 -5.38 -21.09 18.10
CA PRO A 229 -4.93 -19.89 18.80
C PRO A 229 -4.19 -18.94 17.85
N LEU A 230 -4.39 -17.63 18.04
CA LEU A 230 -3.76 -16.59 17.22
C LEU A 230 -2.25 -16.59 17.48
N GLN A 231 -1.84 -16.87 18.70
CA GLN A 231 -0.44 -16.87 19.11
C GLN A 231 -0.11 -18.07 20.02
N THR A 232 1.11 -18.09 20.55
CA THR A 232 1.59 -19.19 21.41
C THR A 232 1.37 -18.94 22.92
N ASN A 233 1.41 -17.68 23.37
CA ASN A 233 1.27 -17.30 24.77
C ASN A 233 -0.19 -17.04 25.20
N PHE A 234 -0.87 -18.03 25.77
CA PHE A 234 -2.28 -17.94 26.18
C PHE A 234 -2.67 -16.66 26.97
N ASP A 235 -1.80 -16.09 27.81
CA ASP A 235 -2.10 -14.90 28.62
C ASP A 235 -2.31 -13.64 27.77
N LEU A 236 -1.73 -13.59 26.57
CA LEU A 236 -1.84 -12.46 25.64
C LEU A 236 -3.02 -12.59 24.68
N GLU A 237 -3.68 -13.75 24.65
CA GLU A 237 -4.61 -14.14 23.58
C GLU A 237 -5.84 -13.24 23.56
N GLU A 238 -6.39 -12.96 24.74
CA GLU A 238 -7.51 -12.04 24.89
C GLU A 238 -7.17 -10.63 24.36
N GLY A 239 -5.94 -10.16 24.60
CA GLY A 239 -5.49 -8.85 24.16
C GLY A 239 -5.36 -8.77 22.64
N TYR A 240 -4.73 -9.76 22.01
CA TYR A 240 -4.60 -9.82 20.55
C TYR A 240 -5.95 -9.98 19.85
N CYS A 241 -6.85 -10.83 20.36
CA CYS A 241 -8.20 -10.95 19.80
C CYS A 241 -8.95 -9.60 19.86
N LYS A 242 -8.90 -8.89 20.99
CA LYS A 242 -9.53 -7.55 21.12
C LYS A 242 -8.93 -6.55 20.14
N ALA A 243 -7.60 -6.51 20.04
CA ALA A 243 -6.88 -5.61 19.16
C ALA A 243 -7.21 -5.84 17.68
N LEU A 244 -7.31 -7.09 17.23
CA LEU A 244 -7.71 -7.40 15.87
C LEU A 244 -9.20 -7.09 15.62
N LEU A 245 -10.08 -7.45 16.56
CA LEU A 245 -11.51 -7.26 16.37
C LEU A 245 -11.89 -5.79 16.16
N CYS A 246 -11.31 -4.85 16.93
CA CYS A 246 -11.63 -3.44 16.72
C CYS A 246 -11.19 -2.94 15.34
N ARG A 247 -10.04 -3.39 14.83
CA ARG A 247 -9.54 -3.07 13.48
C ARG A 247 -10.42 -3.65 12.38
N LEU A 248 -10.83 -4.92 12.51
CA LEU A 248 -11.73 -5.58 11.55
C LEU A 248 -13.12 -4.94 11.55
N ARG A 249 -13.66 -4.63 12.73
CA ARG A 249 -14.96 -3.95 12.87
C ARG A 249 -14.94 -2.54 12.33
N PHE A 250 -13.88 -1.77 12.60
CA PHE A 250 -13.68 -0.47 11.98
C PHE A 250 -13.74 -0.58 10.46
N ARG A 251 -12.93 -1.48 9.87
CA ARG A 251 -12.86 -1.69 8.42
C ARG A 251 -14.20 -2.09 7.83
N LYS A 252 -14.92 -3.00 8.49
CA LYS A 252 -16.28 -3.41 8.15
C LYS A 252 -17.22 -2.22 8.16
N HIS A 253 -17.28 -1.46 9.25
CA HIS A 253 -18.18 -0.30 9.36
C HIS A 253 -17.85 0.77 8.33
N PHE A 254 -16.58 1.05 8.08
CA PHE A 254 -16.14 2.01 7.06
C PHE A 254 -16.60 1.58 5.65
N CYS A 255 -16.48 0.29 5.31
CA CYS A 255 -17.02 -0.24 4.06
C CYS A 255 -18.56 -0.06 3.95
N HIS A 256 -19.29 -0.21 5.06
CA HIS A 256 -20.73 0.05 5.09
C HIS A 256 -21.07 1.53 4.95
N VAL A 257 -20.26 2.45 5.51
CA VAL A 257 -20.43 3.89 5.30
C VAL A 257 -20.39 4.20 3.80
N LEU A 258 -19.36 3.75 3.09
CA LEU A 258 -19.22 3.99 1.64
C LEU A 258 -20.37 3.39 0.84
N THR A 259 -20.81 2.17 1.17
CA THR A 259 -21.97 1.52 0.54
C THR A 259 -23.27 2.29 0.80
N CYS A 260 -23.46 2.83 2.00
CA CYS A 260 -24.64 3.62 2.34
C CYS A 260 -24.64 4.98 1.62
N MET A 261 -23.49 5.65 1.58
CA MET A 261 -23.34 6.97 0.94
C MET A 261 -23.58 6.92 -0.57
N ARG A 262 -23.35 5.77 -1.21
CA ARG A 262 -23.70 5.55 -2.63
C ARG A 262 -25.19 5.46 -2.94
N ARG A 263 -26.05 5.29 -1.93
CA ARG A 263 -27.49 5.17 -2.18
C ARG A 263 -28.04 6.52 -2.68
N PRO A 264 -28.80 6.54 -3.79
CA PRO A 264 -29.26 7.79 -4.39
C PRO A 264 -30.23 8.51 -3.46
N GLN A 265 -30.29 9.84 -3.62
CA GLN A 265 -31.20 10.72 -2.89
C GLN A 265 -31.02 10.68 -1.36
N GLY A 266 -29.81 10.37 -0.88
CA GLY A 266 -29.49 10.37 0.55
C GLY A 266 -30.16 9.26 1.36
N ARG A 267 -30.78 8.26 0.71
CA ARG A 267 -31.50 7.16 1.39
C ARG A 267 -30.64 6.32 2.35
N GLY A 268 -29.31 6.39 2.21
CA GLY A 268 -28.37 5.72 3.12
C GLY A 268 -27.85 6.58 4.27
N LEU A 269 -28.17 7.87 4.33
CA LEU A 269 -27.50 8.82 5.23
C LEU A 269 -27.67 8.46 6.72
N GLU A 270 -28.88 8.08 7.14
CA GLU A 270 -29.14 7.74 8.55
C GLU A 270 -28.42 6.44 8.97
N LEU A 271 -28.34 5.46 8.06
CA LEU A 271 -27.57 4.24 8.30
C LEU A 271 -26.07 4.51 8.28
N ALA A 272 -25.59 5.37 7.38
CA ALA A 272 -24.21 5.83 7.33
C ALA A 272 -23.82 6.51 8.65
N ARG A 273 -24.68 7.38 9.21
CA ARG A 273 -24.46 8.02 10.51
C ARG A 273 -24.24 7.00 11.64
N LYS A 274 -25.06 5.94 11.68
CA LYS A 274 -24.91 4.86 12.67
C LYS A 274 -23.56 4.15 12.51
N HIS A 275 -23.17 3.83 11.27
CA HIS A 275 -21.87 3.23 11.00
C HIS A 275 -20.69 4.16 11.30
N ILE A 276 -20.81 5.46 11.08
CA ILE A 276 -19.79 6.45 11.46
C ILE A 276 -19.61 6.46 12.98
N ALA A 277 -20.70 6.44 13.75
CA ALA A 277 -20.62 6.35 15.21
C ALA A 277 -19.91 5.06 15.66
N SER A 278 -20.20 3.92 15.01
CA SER A 278 -19.46 2.68 15.25
C SER A 278 -17.97 2.81 14.87
N CYS A 279 -17.63 3.41 13.73
CA CYS A 279 -16.23 3.65 13.36
C CYS A 279 -15.49 4.47 14.42
N ILE A 280 -16.10 5.54 14.95
CA ILE A 280 -15.50 6.38 16.00
C ILE A 280 -15.27 5.55 17.27
N SER A 281 -16.25 4.74 17.68
CA SER A 281 -16.11 3.84 18.83
C SER A 281 -14.99 2.81 18.66
N GLU A 282 -14.88 2.23 17.46
CA GLU A 282 -13.83 1.25 17.15
C GLU A 282 -12.45 1.93 17.07
N LEU A 283 -12.34 3.15 16.53
CA LEU A 283 -11.10 3.95 16.57
C LEU A 283 -10.64 4.23 18.00
N GLY A 284 -11.56 4.57 18.91
CA GLY A 284 -11.25 4.70 20.34
C GLY A 284 -10.72 3.39 20.93
N SER A 285 -11.29 2.25 20.51
CA SER A 285 -10.83 0.93 20.95
C SER A 285 -9.47 0.55 20.35
N ILE A 286 -9.17 0.95 19.10
CA ILE A 286 -7.86 0.81 18.46
C ILE A 286 -6.83 1.60 19.25
N LEU A 287 -7.11 2.87 19.58
CA LEU A 287 -6.22 3.72 20.37
C LEU A 287 -5.93 3.10 21.75
N ASN A 288 -6.96 2.63 22.45
CA ASN A 288 -6.79 1.99 23.76
C ASN A 288 -6.00 0.67 23.67
N SER A 289 -6.09 -0.05 22.54
CA SER A 289 -5.32 -1.28 22.34
C SER A 289 -3.81 -1.04 22.30
N ALA A 290 -3.36 0.20 22.06
CA ALA A 290 -1.95 0.57 22.06
C ALA A 290 -1.28 0.26 23.42
N GLU A 291 -1.96 0.48 24.54
CA GLU A 291 -1.43 0.17 25.88
C GLU A 291 -1.05 -1.30 26.05
N PHE A 292 -1.79 -2.20 25.39
CA PHE A 292 -1.49 -3.63 25.36
C PHE A 292 -0.38 -3.98 24.35
N LEU A 293 -0.36 -3.31 23.19
CA LEU A 293 0.55 -3.65 22.10
C LEU A 293 1.98 -3.15 22.34
N ILE A 294 2.20 -1.98 22.95
CA ILE A 294 3.55 -1.42 23.16
C ILE A 294 4.42 -2.30 24.06
N PRO A 295 3.96 -2.76 25.24
CA PRO A 295 4.80 -3.53 26.16
C PRO A 295 5.07 -4.93 25.64
N ASN A 296 4.11 -5.49 24.90
CA ASN A 296 4.21 -6.80 24.26
C ASN A 296 4.83 -6.72 22.87
N SER A 297 5.30 -5.54 22.48
CA SER A 297 6.14 -5.39 21.31
C SER A 297 7.56 -5.81 21.69
N THR A 298 8.16 -6.68 20.88
CA THR A 298 9.58 -6.97 21.00
C THR A 298 10.36 -5.65 20.97
N THR A 299 11.53 -5.60 21.62
CA THR A 299 12.32 -4.39 21.98
C THR A 299 12.59 -3.39 20.83
N PHE A 300 12.25 -3.77 19.60
CA PHE A 300 12.24 -3.04 18.34
C PHE A 300 11.09 -2.01 18.13
N ASN A 301 10.01 -2.02 18.92
CA ASN A 301 8.74 -1.36 18.55
C ASN A 301 8.25 -0.20 19.45
N LYS A 302 9.09 0.37 20.34
CA LYS A 302 8.70 1.53 21.19
C LYS A 302 8.49 2.86 20.42
N LYS A 303 8.75 2.92 19.10
CA LYS A 303 8.81 4.17 18.32
C LYS A 303 7.54 4.53 17.54
N PHE A 304 6.49 3.71 17.58
CA PHE A 304 5.29 3.97 16.76
C PHE A 304 4.32 5.00 17.36
N LEU A 305 4.36 5.23 18.68
CA LEU A 305 3.41 6.11 19.36
C LEU A 305 3.95 7.49 19.74
N VAL A 306 5.23 7.74 19.49
CA VAL A 306 5.83 9.07 19.65
C VAL A 306 6.49 9.41 18.33
N GLY A 307 5.98 10.46 17.69
CA GLY A 307 6.17 10.73 16.27
C GLY A 307 7.61 10.64 15.74
N LYS A 308 7.66 10.25 14.46
CA LYS A 308 8.76 10.29 13.48
C LYS A 308 9.62 9.02 13.34
N ARG A 309 9.30 8.31 12.24
CA ARG A 309 10.07 7.38 11.38
C ARG A 309 9.92 5.86 11.63
N PRO A 310 9.92 5.03 10.55
CA PRO A 310 9.39 3.67 10.56
C PRO A 310 10.34 2.69 11.26
N SER A 311 9.76 1.73 12.00
CA SER A 311 10.47 0.54 12.46
C SER A 311 11.00 -0.23 11.24
N SER A 312 12.17 -0.86 11.37
CA SER A 312 12.83 -1.61 10.28
C SER A 312 11.95 -2.70 9.66
N ILE A 313 10.99 -3.22 10.43
CA ILE A 313 10.02 -4.23 10.02
C ILE A 313 8.98 -3.63 9.06
N LEU A 314 8.53 -2.40 9.27
CA LEU A 314 7.62 -1.73 8.32
C LEU A 314 8.31 -1.41 7.00
N LYS A 315 9.62 -1.10 7.02
CA LYS A 315 10.39 -1.00 5.77
C LYS A 315 10.40 -2.30 4.97
N THR A 316 10.16 -3.44 5.62
CA THR A 316 10.06 -4.74 4.97
C THR A 316 8.73 -4.92 4.21
N PHE A 317 7.72 -4.08 4.43
CA PHE A 317 6.40 -4.26 3.81
C PHE A 317 6.02 -3.13 2.84
N PHE A 318 6.71 -2.00 2.91
CA PHE A 318 6.38 -0.78 2.16
C PHE A 318 7.61 -0.26 1.40
N ILE A 319 7.39 0.23 0.18
CA ILE A 319 8.46 0.55 -0.80
C ILE A 319 9.01 1.99 -0.63
N ILE A 320 8.46 2.81 0.28
CA ILE A 320 8.78 4.25 0.45
C ILE A 320 9.85 4.51 1.52
#